data_AF-A0A936RF58-F1
#
_entry.id   AF-A0A936RF58-F1
#
_cell.length_a   1.000
_cell.length_b   1.000
_cell.length_c   1.000
_cell.angle_alpha   90.00
_cell.angle_beta   90.00
_cell.angle_gamma   90.00
#
_symmetry.space_group_name_H-M   'P 1'
#
loop_
_entity.id
_entity.type
_entity.pdbx_description
1 polymer ?
#
loop_
_entity_poly.entity_id
_entity_poly.type
_entity_poly.pdbx_seq_one_letter_code
_entity_poly.pdbx_strand_id
1 'polypeptide(L)'
;MNFIKKYSIAIVVIFALSMFIKPAFCFLILGSLVSYVSFEAIRFLRKIAKRGIDWTGNIIKYQSDSDGHKSPLIEFTTMTGDLIREKTYVYASTDLSKIRTYKNSINQSVPILYDPDDPKKFVLAKDREFNYVILIIFIMAGLFFVGLSISSFLGYIKIG
;
A
#
# COMPACT_ATOMS: atom_id res chain seq x y z
N MET A 1 -7.28 4.71 1.37
CA MET A 1 -7.50 3.91 0.11
C MET A 1 -8.87 4.08 -0.53
N ASN A 2 -9.99 4.08 0.21
CA ASN A 2 -11.34 4.18 -0.39
C ASN A 2 -11.59 5.48 -1.17
N PHE A 3 -11.00 6.60 -0.74
CA PHE A 3 -11.07 7.88 -1.47
C PHE A 3 -10.49 7.77 -2.89
N ILE A 4 -9.27 7.23 -3.02
CA ILE A 4 -8.60 7.08 -4.33
C ILE A 4 -9.40 6.15 -5.23
N LYS A 5 -9.94 5.05 -4.69
CA LYS A 5 -10.82 4.16 -5.47
C LYS A 5 -12.09 4.88 -5.95
N LYS A 6 -12.68 5.74 -5.12
CA LYS A 6 -13.89 6.50 -5.45
C LYS A 6 -13.65 7.57 -6.51
N TYR A 7 -12.51 8.25 -6.47
CA TYR A 7 -12.20 9.39 -7.35
C TYR A 7 -11.16 9.08 -8.43
N SER A 8 -10.84 7.80 -8.68
CA SER A 8 -9.79 7.38 -9.61
C SER A 8 -9.97 7.93 -11.02
N ILE A 9 -11.20 7.86 -11.55
CA ILE A 9 -11.51 8.35 -12.90
C ILE A 9 -11.26 9.86 -13.00
N ALA A 10 -11.73 10.64 -12.02
CA ALA A 10 -11.53 12.09 -12.00
C ALA A 10 -10.03 12.44 -11.90
N ILE A 11 -9.27 11.73 -11.05
CA ILE A 11 -7.82 11.89 -10.93
C ILE A 11 -7.13 11.64 -12.27
N VAL A 12 -7.49 10.56 -12.98
CA VAL A 12 -6.90 10.22 -14.29
C VAL A 12 -7.22 11.27 -15.34
N VAL A 13 -8.46 11.78 -15.38
CA VAL A 13 -8.86 12.83 -16.33
C VAL A 13 -8.08 14.12 -16.07
N ILE A 14 -7.99 14.55 -14.81
CA ILE A 14 -7.21 15.75 -14.43
C ILE A 14 -5.72 15.57 -14.76
N PHE A 15 -5.18 14.38 -14.51
CA PHE A 15 -3.80 14.05 -14.85
C PHE A 15 -3.55 14.13 -16.37
N ALA A 16 -4.44 13.55 -17.18
CA ALA A 16 -4.34 13.59 -18.63
C ALA A 16 -4.42 15.03 -19.17
N LEU A 17 -5.35 15.85 -18.68
CA LEU A 17 -5.44 17.27 -19.06
C LEU A 17 -4.18 18.05 -18.64
N SER A 18 -3.65 17.77 -17.45
CA SER A 18 -2.44 18.40 -16.91
C SER A 18 -1.21 18.14 -17.79
N MET A 19 -1.15 16.98 -18.45
CA MET A 19 -0.05 16.61 -19.34
C MET A 19 0.07 17.55 -20.54
N PHE A 20 -1.06 18.09 -21.04
CA PHE A 20 -1.06 19.02 -22.16
C PHE A 20 -0.87 20.48 -21.73
N ILE A 21 -1.28 20.84 -20.51
CA ILE A 21 -1.22 22.21 -20.02
C ILE A 21 0.19 22.52 -19.48
N LYS A 22 0.66 21.74 -18.51
CA LYS A 22 1.97 21.90 -17.89
C LYS A 22 2.33 20.62 -17.14
N PRO A 23 3.29 19.82 -17.63
CA PRO A 23 3.64 18.51 -17.03
C PRO A 23 4.06 18.56 -15.56
N ALA A 24 4.49 19.72 -15.05
CA ALA A 24 4.70 19.95 -13.62
C ALA A 24 3.47 19.60 -12.75
N PHE A 25 2.24 19.79 -13.24
CA PHE A 25 1.03 19.38 -12.52
C PHE A 25 0.92 17.86 -12.37
N CYS A 26 1.38 17.09 -13.36
CA CYS A 26 1.40 15.63 -13.28
C CYS A 26 2.30 15.15 -12.14
N PHE A 27 3.49 15.75 -12.01
CA PHE A 27 4.40 15.48 -10.89
C PHE A 27 3.79 15.87 -9.54
N LEU A 28 3.05 16.98 -9.47
CA LEU A 28 2.36 17.37 -8.24
C LEU A 28 1.31 16.34 -7.84
N ILE A 29 0.46 15.93 -8.78
CA ILE A 29 -0.62 14.97 -8.55
C ILE A 29 -0.03 13.63 -8.11
N LEU A 30 0.95 13.11 -8.86
CA LEU A 30 1.60 11.84 -8.55
C LEU A 30 2.31 11.89 -7.19
N GLY A 31 3.13 12.91 -6.95
CA GLY A 31 3.85 13.08 -5.69
C GLY A 31 2.92 13.20 -4.49
N SER A 32 1.83 13.95 -4.63
CA SER A 32 0.81 14.10 -3.58
C SER A 32 0.08 12.79 -3.29
N LEU A 33 -0.29 12.04 -4.33
CA LEU A 33 -0.97 10.74 -4.17
C LEU A 33 -0.06 9.71 -3.49
N VAL A 34 1.17 9.56 -3.96
CA VAL A 34 2.15 8.63 -3.38
C VAL A 34 2.42 8.99 -1.92
N SER A 35 2.62 10.28 -1.62
CA SER A 35 2.84 10.75 -0.25
C SER A 35 1.62 10.48 0.64
N TYR A 36 0.42 10.78 0.16
CA TYR A 36 -0.83 10.58 0.90
C TYR A 36 -1.08 9.10 1.23
N VAL A 37 -0.97 8.21 0.23
CA VAL A 37 -1.13 6.76 0.44
C VAL A 37 -0.12 6.23 1.45
N SER A 38 1.14 6.66 1.32
CA SER A 38 2.21 6.20 2.18
C SER A 38 2.03 6.68 3.62
N PHE A 39 1.59 7.93 3.80
CA PHE A 39 1.30 8.49 5.12
C PHE A 39 0.13 7.78 5.81
N GLU A 40 -0.97 7.52 5.10
CA GLU A 40 -2.11 6.75 5.60
C GLU A 40 -1.68 5.33 6.02
N ALA A 41 -0.87 4.65 5.20
CA ALA A 41 -0.36 3.33 5.50
C ALA A 41 0.55 3.33 6.75
N ILE A 42 1.44 4.32 6.91
CA ILE A 42 2.27 4.48 8.11
C ILE A 42 1.41 4.74 9.34
N ARG A 43 0.39 5.60 9.24
CA ARG A 43 -0.53 5.87 10.35
C ARG A 43 -1.22 4.59 10.80
N PHE A 44 -1.67 3.77 9.85
CA PHE A 44 -2.23 2.46 10.12
C PHE A 44 -1.22 1.51 10.79
N LEU A 45 -0.01 1.37 10.24
CA LEU A 45 1.03 0.52 10.83
C LEU A 45 1.40 0.95 12.25
N ARG A 46 1.44 2.25 12.53
CA ARG A 46 1.65 2.76 13.90
C ARG A 46 0.48 2.48 14.82
N LYS A 47 -0.76 2.59 14.33
CA LYS A 47 -1.97 2.24 15.10
C LYS A 47 -1.92 0.76 15.49
N ILE A 48 -1.73 -0.12 14.51
CA ILE A 48 -1.79 -1.57 14.72
C ILE A 48 -0.60 -2.08 15.53
N ALA A 49 0.57 -1.43 15.45
CA ALA A 49 1.70 -1.78 16.32
C ALA A 49 1.46 -1.45 17.80
N LYS A 50 0.58 -0.49 18.10
CA LYS A 50 0.28 -0.06 19.49
C LYS A 50 -0.95 -0.72 20.08
N ARG A 51 -1.95 -1.02 19.24
CA ARG A 51 -3.29 -1.46 19.66
C ARG A 51 -3.79 -2.71 18.94
N GLY A 52 -3.00 -3.26 18.02
CA GLY A 52 -3.38 -4.46 17.29
C GLY A 52 -3.40 -5.67 18.21
N ILE A 53 -4.23 -6.64 17.85
CA ILE A 53 -4.30 -7.93 18.53
C ILE A 53 -3.37 -8.90 17.80
N ASP A 54 -2.41 -9.45 18.53
CA ASP A 54 -1.55 -10.53 18.04
C ASP A 54 -2.37 -11.81 17.88
N TRP A 55 -2.31 -12.40 16.69
CA TRP A 55 -3.06 -13.61 16.37
C TRP A 55 -2.34 -14.48 15.36
N THR A 56 -2.94 -15.62 15.05
CA THR A 56 -2.43 -16.59 14.09
C THR A 56 -3.42 -16.74 12.94
N GLY A 57 -2.94 -16.61 11.71
CA GLY A 57 -3.72 -16.89 10.51
C GLY A 57 -3.05 -17.93 9.62
N ASN A 58 -3.82 -18.54 8.73
CA ASN A 58 -3.33 -19.53 7.77
C ASN A 58 -3.31 -18.95 6.37
N ILE A 59 -2.23 -19.18 5.62
CA ILE A 59 -2.18 -18.81 4.22
C ILE A 59 -2.98 -19.81 3.40
N ILE A 60 -4.16 -19.42 2.93
CA ILE A 60 -5.03 -20.32 2.14
C ILE A 60 -4.66 -20.34 0.66
N LYS A 61 -4.16 -19.22 0.13
CA LYS A 61 -3.65 -19.13 -1.25
C LYS A 61 -2.83 -17.85 -1.45
N TYR A 62 -2.07 -17.82 -2.54
CA TYR A 62 -1.48 -16.59 -3.07
C TYR A 62 -2.30 -16.14 -4.28
N GLN A 63 -2.74 -14.88 -4.27
CA GLN A 63 -3.43 -14.28 -5.40
C GLN A 63 -2.47 -13.35 -6.14
N SER A 64 -2.35 -13.54 -7.45
CA SER A 64 -1.69 -12.57 -8.32
C SER A 64 -2.58 -11.35 -8.54
N ASP A 65 -1.96 -10.17 -8.60
CA ASP A 65 -2.60 -8.96 -9.14
C ASP A 65 -2.45 -8.88 -10.67
N SER A 66 -2.89 -7.77 -11.26
CA SER A 66 -2.80 -7.52 -12.71
C SER A 66 -1.38 -7.60 -13.25
N ASP A 67 -0.40 -7.26 -12.41
CA ASP A 67 1.01 -7.14 -12.79
C ASP A 67 1.77 -8.44 -12.45
N GLY A 68 1.08 -9.44 -11.90
CA GLY A 68 1.63 -10.76 -11.57
C GLY A 68 2.26 -10.85 -10.17
N HIS A 69 2.24 -9.78 -9.37
CA HIS A 69 2.72 -9.82 -7.99
C HIS A 69 1.76 -10.64 -7.13
N LYS A 70 2.33 -11.52 -6.30
CA LYS A 70 1.57 -12.46 -5.49
C LYS A 70 1.43 -11.95 -4.05
N SER A 71 0.19 -11.76 -3.62
CA SER A 71 -0.14 -11.42 -2.23
C SER A 71 -0.84 -12.60 -1.54
N PRO A 72 -0.49 -12.89 -0.27
CA PRO A 72 -1.15 -13.97 0.47
C PRO A 72 -2.59 -13.58 0.82
N LEU A 73 -3.50 -14.53 0.63
CA LEU A 73 -4.84 -14.50 1.22
C LEU A 73 -4.77 -15.26 2.54
N ILE A 74 -5.11 -14.58 3.63
CA ILE A 74 -5.02 -15.14 4.98
C ILE A 74 -6.43 -15.46 5.48
N GLU A 75 -6.54 -16.61 6.12
CA GLU A 75 -7.73 -17.03 6.87
C GLU A 75 -7.44 -17.04 8.36
N PHE A 76 -8.31 -16.44 9.17
CA PHE A 76 -8.24 -16.54 10.63
C PHE A 76 -9.62 -16.27 11.26
N THR A 77 -9.80 -16.74 12.48
CA THR A 77 -10.99 -16.47 13.29
C THR A 77 -10.68 -15.39 14.31
N THR A 78 -11.53 -14.37 14.45
CA THR A 78 -11.37 -13.32 15.47
C THR A 78 -11.67 -13.84 16.88
N MET A 79 -11.38 -13.04 17.91
CA MET A 79 -11.79 -13.37 19.29
C MET A 79 -13.32 -13.47 19.46
N THR A 80 -14.09 -12.82 18.60
CA THR A 80 -15.57 -12.88 18.57
C THR A 80 -16.10 -14.11 17.82
N GLY A 81 -15.23 -14.92 17.21
CA GLY A 81 -15.63 -16.10 16.42
C GLY A 81 -15.87 -15.82 14.94
N ASP A 82 -15.64 -14.59 14.46
CA ASP A 82 -15.86 -14.23 13.06
C ASP A 82 -14.75 -14.78 12.17
N LEU A 83 -15.12 -15.49 11.10
CA LEU A 83 -14.17 -15.99 10.12
C LEU A 83 -13.81 -14.91 9.09
N ILE A 84 -12.52 -14.59 8.98
CA ILE A 84 -11.99 -13.61 8.04
C ILE A 84 -11.15 -14.31 6.99
N ARG A 85 -11.37 -13.96 5.72
CA ARG A 85 -10.66 -14.47 4.55
C ARG A 85 -10.32 -13.31 3.62
N GLU A 86 -9.23 -12.61 3.92
CA GLU A 86 -8.91 -11.36 3.25
C GLU A 86 -7.42 -11.26 2.91
N LYS A 87 -7.07 -10.29 2.05
CA LYS A 87 -5.68 -9.92 1.82
C LYS A 87 -5.22 -8.99 2.94
N THR A 88 -3.94 -9.02 3.25
CA THR A 88 -3.30 -8.04 4.12
C THR A 88 -3.59 -6.61 3.64
N TYR A 89 -3.87 -5.71 4.57
CA TYR A 89 -4.24 -4.33 4.27
C TYR A 89 -3.08 -3.51 3.69
N VAL A 90 -1.87 -3.76 4.19
CA VAL A 90 -0.61 -3.19 3.69
C VAL A 90 0.35 -4.33 3.43
N TYR A 91 0.88 -4.40 2.21
CA TYR A 91 1.84 -5.42 1.80
C TYR A 91 2.73 -4.87 0.68
N ALA A 92 4.01 -4.72 0.97
CA ALA A 92 5.02 -4.45 -0.03
C ALA A 92 5.48 -5.80 -0.60
N SER A 93 5.51 -5.88 -1.93
CA SER A 93 6.02 -7.05 -2.63
C SER A 93 7.14 -6.63 -3.58
N THR A 94 8.11 -7.51 -3.79
CA THR A 94 9.22 -7.31 -4.73
C THR A 94 8.93 -8.03 -6.05
N ASP A 95 9.62 -7.70 -7.13
CA ASP A 95 9.49 -8.43 -8.41
C ASP A 95 9.87 -9.92 -8.29
N LEU A 96 10.74 -10.28 -7.33
CA LEU A 96 11.00 -11.69 -6.99
C LEU A 96 9.71 -12.47 -6.65
N SER A 97 8.66 -11.79 -6.19
CA SER A 97 7.38 -12.42 -5.88
C SER A 97 6.61 -12.93 -7.11
N LYS A 98 6.90 -12.40 -8.30
CA LYS A 98 6.28 -12.83 -9.57
C LYS A 98 6.75 -14.25 -9.93
N ILE A 99 8.07 -14.43 -9.89
CA ILE A 99 8.75 -15.67 -10.29
C ILE A 99 8.79 -16.73 -9.18
N ARG A 100 8.64 -16.34 -7.90
CA ARG A 100 8.67 -17.28 -6.78
C ARG A 100 7.44 -18.17 -6.76
N THR A 101 7.66 -19.46 -6.53
CA THR A 101 6.62 -20.45 -6.25
C THR A 101 6.37 -20.50 -4.75
N TYR A 102 5.11 -20.38 -4.35
CA TYR A 102 4.68 -20.39 -2.95
C TYR A 102 3.96 -21.67 -2.54
N LYS A 103 4.08 -22.75 -3.32
CA LYS A 103 3.36 -24.02 -3.09
C LYS A 103 3.61 -24.58 -1.68
N ASN A 104 4.82 -24.43 -1.16
CA ASN A 104 5.23 -24.90 0.17
C ASN A 104 4.81 -23.95 1.30
N SER A 105 4.29 -22.76 0.99
CA SER A 105 3.84 -21.76 1.96
C SER A 105 2.32 -21.75 2.14
N ILE A 106 1.58 -22.55 1.37
CA ILE A 106 0.14 -22.74 1.53
C ILE A 106 -0.12 -23.61 2.77
N ASN A 107 -1.17 -23.31 3.51
CA ASN A 107 -1.54 -23.88 4.80
C ASN A 107 -0.51 -23.67 5.91
N GLN A 108 0.47 -22.78 5.70
CA GLN A 108 1.36 -22.36 6.78
C GLN A 108 0.64 -21.37 7.69
N SER A 109 0.74 -21.64 8.98
CA SER A 109 0.38 -20.73 10.05
C SER A 109 1.39 -19.58 10.11
N VAL A 110 0.88 -18.35 10.14
CA VAL A 110 1.68 -17.13 10.15
C VAL A 110 1.17 -16.15 11.21
N PRO A 111 2.08 -15.47 11.92
CA PRO A 111 1.69 -14.46 12.89
C PRO A 111 1.12 -13.23 12.17
N ILE A 112 -0.03 -12.77 12.65
CA ILE A 112 -0.73 -11.58 12.16
C ILE A 112 -0.98 -10.60 13.31
N LEU A 113 -1.13 -9.34 12.93
CA LEU A 113 -1.65 -8.27 13.77
C LEU A 113 -2.90 -7.73 13.09
N TYR A 114 -4.06 -7.79 13.75
CA TYR A 114 -5.31 -7.23 13.24
C TYR A 114 -5.79 -6.04 14.07
N ASP A 115 -6.49 -5.10 13.44
CA ASP A 115 -7.08 -3.93 14.10
C ASP A 115 -8.32 -4.36 14.89
N PRO A 116 -8.39 -4.12 16.22
CA PRO A 116 -9.55 -4.50 17.03
C PRO A 116 -10.85 -3.82 16.59
N ASP A 117 -10.75 -2.61 15.99
CA ASP A 117 -11.93 -1.86 15.53
C ASP A 117 -12.43 -2.34 14.16
N ASP A 118 -11.55 -2.95 13.35
CA ASP A 118 -11.87 -3.47 12.02
C ASP A 118 -10.95 -4.66 11.70
N PRO A 119 -11.33 -5.88 12.11
CA PRO A 119 -10.49 -7.07 11.95
C PRO A 119 -10.11 -7.41 10.50
N LYS A 120 -10.83 -6.87 9.49
CA LYS A 120 -10.44 -7.02 8.07
C LYS A 120 -9.17 -6.24 7.73
N LYS A 121 -8.78 -5.28 8.56
CA LYS A 121 -7.50 -4.57 8.45
C LYS A 121 -6.45 -5.25 9.31
N PHE A 122 -5.62 -6.06 8.68
CA PHE A 122 -4.52 -6.76 9.34
C PHE A 122 -3.25 -6.76 8.49
N VAL A 123 -2.13 -7.10 9.13
CA VAL A 123 -0.81 -7.27 8.49
C VAL A 123 -0.13 -8.52 8.99
N LEU A 124 0.82 -9.03 8.19
CA LEU A 124 1.74 -10.07 8.65
C LEU A 124 2.76 -9.44 9.59
N ALA A 125 2.90 -9.99 10.80
CA ALA A 125 3.76 -9.41 11.83
C ALA A 125 5.23 -9.33 11.37
N LYS A 126 5.69 -10.37 10.66
CA LYS A 126 7.05 -10.47 10.10
C LYS A 126 7.36 -9.45 9.00
N ASP A 127 6.36 -9.00 8.24
CA ASP A 127 6.58 -8.12 7.08
C ASP A 127 6.45 -6.64 7.44
N ARG A 128 6.12 -6.33 8.71
CA ARG A 128 5.87 -4.97 9.19
C ARG A 128 7.05 -4.03 9.00
N GLU A 129 8.26 -4.48 9.33
CA GLU A 129 9.48 -3.66 9.22
C GLU A 129 9.80 -3.36 7.75
N PHE A 130 9.74 -4.38 6.91
CA PHE A 130 9.93 -4.22 5.46
C PHE A 130 8.91 -3.25 4.87
N ASN A 131 7.62 -3.42 5.20
CA ASN A 131 6.56 -2.51 4.78
C ASN A 131 6.85 -1.06 5.22
N TYR A 132 7.32 -0.87 6.46
CA TYR A 132 7.63 0.46 6.99
C TYR A 132 8.76 1.14 6.20
N VAL A 133 9.84 0.40 5.91
CA VAL A 133 10.97 0.91 5.12
C VAL A 133 10.53 1.31 3.71
N ILE A 134 9.77 0.46 3.03
CA ILE A 134 9.27 0.75 1.68
C ILE A 134 8.37 1.99 1.67
N LEU A 135 7.51 2.14 2.69
CA LEU A 135 6.65 3.32 2.80
C LEU A 135 7.45 4.61 3.05
N ILE A 136 8.56 4.56 3.80
CA ILE A 136 9.45 5.72 3.95
C ILE A 136 10.06 6.10 2.60
N ILE A 137 10.54 5.13 1.82
CA ILE A 137 11.07 5.36 0.48
C ILE A 137 10.01 6.02 -0.42
N PHE A 138 8.77 5.55 -0.36
CA PHE A 138 7.67 6.15 -1.13
C PHE A 138 7.33 7.58 -0.68
N ILE A 139 7.39 7.89 0.62
CA ILE A 139 7.25 9.28 1.09
C ILE A 139 8.36 10.16 0.52
N MET A 140 9.62 9.72 0.59
CA MET A 140 10.74 10.49 0.04
C MET A 140 10.59 10.72 -1.47
N ALA A 141 10.22 9.68 -2.22
CA ALA A 141 9.96 9.79 -3.66
C ALA A 141 8.77 10.73 -3.97
N GLY A 142 7.70 10.63 -3.18
CA GLY A 142 6.52 11.50 -3.33
C GLY A 142 6.85 12.97 -3.06
N LEU A 143 7.57 13.26 -1.98
CA LEU A 143 8.04 14.61 -1.65
C LEU A 143 9.02 15.15 -2.68
N PHE A 144 9.87 14.30 -3.24
CA PHE A 144 10.76 14.68 -4.33
C PHE A 144 9.97 15.15 -5.56
N PHE A 145 8.94 14.43 -5.99
CA PHE A 145 8.09 14.85 -7.11
C PHE A 145 7.31 16.15 -6.81
N VAL A 146 6.83 16.32 -5.59
CA VAL A 146 6.21 17.59 -5.16
C VAL A 146 7.23 18.74 -5.24
N GLY A 147 8.45 18.52 -4.75
CA GLY A 147 9.54 19.51 -4.81
C GLY A 147 9.93 19.88 -6.24
N LEU A 148 10.03 18.91 -7.14
CA LEU A 148 10.26 19.16 -8.57
C LEU A 148 9.13 20.01 -9.17
N SER A 149 7.88 19.66 -8.87
CA SER A 149 6.72 20.42 -9.36
C SER A 149 6.75 21.88 -8.89
N ILE A 150 6.97 22.12 -7.59
CA ILE A 150 7.08 23.46 -7.02
C ILE A 150 8.24 24.23 -7.67
N SER A 151 9.40 23.60 -7.80
CA SER A 151 10.58 24.21 -8.43
C SER A 151 10.30 24.61 -9.88
N SER A 152 9.48 23.83 -10.59
CA SER A 152 9.08 24.16 -11.96
C SER A 152 8.05 25.28 -12.04
N PHE A 153 7.12 25.36 -11.09
CA PHE A 153 6.18 26.49 -11.01
C PHE A 153 6.89 27.81 -10.69
N LEU A 154 7.93 27.76 -9.86
CA LEU A 154 8.77 28.93 -9.53
C LEU A 154 9.77 29.30 -10.63
N GLY A 155 9.88 28.49 -11.68
CA GLY A 155 10.76 28.75 -12.83
C GLY A 155 12.22 28.36 -12.62
N TYR A 156 12.57 27.68 -11.51
CA TYR A 156 13.92 27.18 -11.26
C TYR A 156 14.30 26.03 -12.19
N ILE A 157 13.32 25.20 -12.59
CA ILE A 157 13.53 24.09 -13.52
C ILE A 157 12.46 24.07 -14.62
N LYS A 158 12.87 23.70 -15.83
CA LYS A 158 11.94 23.47 -16.95
C LYS A 158 11.62 21.99 -17.02
N ILE A 159 10.39 21.65 -16.65
CA ILE A 159 9.81 20.33 -16.92
C ILE A 159 9.05 20.50 -18.24
N GLY A 160 9.55 19.85 -19.29
CA GLY A 160 8.95 19.85 -20.62
C GLY A 160 7.64 19.11 -20.67
#